data_AF-A0AAV1A4C9-F1
#
_entry.id   AF-A0AAV1A4C9-F1
#
_cell.length_a   1.000
_cell.length_b   1.000
_cell.length_c   1.000
_cell.angle_alpha   90.00
_cell.angle_beta   90.00
_cell.angle_gamma   90.00
#
_symmetry.space_group_name_H-M   'P 1'
#
loop_
_entity.id
_entity.type
_entity.pdbx_description
1 polymer ?
#
loop_
_entity_poly.entity_id
_entity_poly.type
_entity_poly.pdbx_seq_one_letter_code
_entity_poly.pdbx_strand_id
1 'polypeptide(L)'
;MPTGGAAIVREGPNLLKLARKEQCLALGTRLRAKYKIKYQFYRVFPNGEVQYLHPKDGVYPEKVNAGRQGVGQNFRSIGKNASPIDVKFTGKQAYDL
;
A
#
# COMPACT_ATOMS: atom_id res chain seq x y z
N MET A 1 -0.44 -16.00 -12.25
CA MET A 1 -0.99 -14.63 -12.34
C MET A 1 -1.84 -14.37 -11.09
N PRO A 2 -2.06 -13.11 -10.66
CA PRO A 2 -2.89 -12.83 -9.47
C PRO A 2 -4.39 -13.08 -9.69
N THR A 3 -4.87 -13.06 -10.94
CA THR A 3 -6.28 -13.24 -11.31
C THR A 3 -6.52 -14.38 -12.30
N GLY A 4 -5.50 -15.18 -12.60
CA GLY A 4 -5.58 -16.25 -13.60
C GLY A 4 -4.42 -17.23 -13.47
N GLY A 5 -4.28 -18.13 -14.44
CA GLY A 5 -3.30 -19.23 -14.45
C GLY A 5 -1.84 -18.79 -14.62
N ALA A 6 -1.16 -19.33 -15.62
CA ALA A 6 0.26 -19.05 -15.89
C ALA A 6 0.44 -17.98 -16.97
N ALA A 7 1.58 -17.29 -16.93
CA ALA A 7 2.01 -16.37 -17.98
C ALA A 7 3.54 -16.41 -18.07
N ILE A 8 4.07 -16.16 -19.27
CA ILE A 8 5.52 -16.05 -19.53
C ILE A 8 5.89 -14.57 -19.56
N VAL A 9 6.91 -14.19 -18.79
CA VAL A 9 7.43 -12.82 -18.73
C VAL A 9 8.53 -12.68 -19.77
N ARG A 10 8.55 -11.59 -20.54
CA ARG A 10 9.59 -11.35 -21.54
C ARG A 10 10.83 -10.77 -20.86
N GLU A 11 12.00 -10.94 -21.49
CA GLU A 11 13.21 -10.25 -21.06
C GLU A 11 13.04 -8.73 -21.24
N GLY A 12 13.53 -7.94 -20.27
CA GLY A 12 13.44 -6.48 -20.29
C GLY A 12 12.22 -5.91 -19.53
N PRO A 13 11.86 -4.64 -19.79
CA PRO A 13 10.75 -3.97 -19.10
C PRO A 13 9.40 -4.55 -19.52
N ASN A 14 8.56 -4.88 -18.54
CA ASN A 14 7.23 -5.43 -18.76
C ASN A 14 6.16 -4.50 -18.17
N LEU A 15 5.00 -4.42 -18.83
CA LEU A 15 3.85 -3.65 -18.39
C LEU A 15 2.62 -4.57 -18.27
N LEU A 16 1.92 -4.48 -17.15
CA LEU A 16 0.70 -5.25 -16.88
C LEU A 16 -0.37 -4.35 -16.23
N LYS A 17 -1.59 -4.38 -16.77
CA LYS A 17 -2.75 -3.67 -16.22
C LYS A 17 -3.57 -4.62 -15.35
N LEU A 18 -3.92 -4.18 -14.14
CA LEU A 18 -4.71 -4.94 -13.18
C LEU A 18 -5.83 -4.07 -12.61
N ALA A 19 -6.94 -4.69 -12.21
CA ALA A 19 -8.14 -3.98 -11.78
C ALA A 19 -8.03 -3.43 -10.35
N ARG A 20 -7.24 -4.08 -9.48
CA ARG A 20 -7.14 -3.71 -8.05
C ARG A 20 -5.69 -3.57 -7.61
N LYS A 21 -5.44 -2.61 -6.71
CA LYS A 21 -4.13 -2.37 -6.08
C LYS A 21 -3.57 -3.61 -5.38
N GLU A 22 -4.43 -4.38 -4.74
CA GLU A 22 -4.05 -5.61 -4.03
C GLU A 22 -3.44 -6.65 -4.98
N GLN A 23 -3.95 -6.78 -6.20
CA GLN A 23 -3.41 -7.71 -7.20
C GLN A 23 -2.00 -7.29 -7.64
N CYS A 24 -1.77 -5.99 -7.79
CA CYS A 24 -0.45 -5.43 -8.09
C CYS A 24 0.55 -5.75 -6.96
N LEU A 25 0.13 -5.58 -5.70
CA LEU A 25 0.96 -5.90 -4.54
C LEU A 25 1.24 -7.40 -4.43
N ALA A 26 0.23 -8.26 -4.62
CA ALA A 26 0.39 -9.71 -4.57
C ALA A 26 1.39 -10.20 -5.62
N LEU A 27 1.30 -9.69 -6.85
CA LEU A 27 2.25 -10.01 -7.91
C LEU A 27 3.66 -9.46 -7.60
N GLY A 28 3.74 -8.19 -7.17
CA GLY A 28 5.00 -7.55 -6.82
C GLY A 28 5.76 -8.27 -5.70
N THR A 29 5.05 -8.71 -4.65
CA THR A 29 5.63 -9.52 -3.57
C THR A 29 6.18 -10.84 -4.09
N ARG A 30 5.47 -11.53 -4.98
CA ARG A 30 5.96 -12.77 -5.61
C ARG A 30 7.19 -12.53 -6.48
N LEU A 31 7.19 -11.46 -7.28
CA LEU A 31 8.33 -11.06 -8.13
C LEU A 31 9.58 -10.78 -7.29
N ARG A 32 9.42 -10.08 -6.17
CA ARG A 32 10.54 -9.76 -5.28
C ARG A 32 11.03 -10.96 -4.46
N ALA A 33 10.11 -11.77 -3.93
CA ALA A 33 10.47 -12.91 -3.08
C ALA A 33 11.20 -14.01 -3.85
N LYS A 34 10.60 -14.45 -4.96
CA LYS A 34 11.07 -15.61 -5.73
C LYS A 34 12.08 -15.25 -6.83
N TYR A 35 11.88 -14.12 -7.50
CA TYR A 35 12.64 -13.78 -8.71
C TYR A 35 13.60 -12.59 -8.52
N LYS A 36 13.59 -11.94 -7.35
CA LYS A 36 14.41 -10.74 -7.04
C LYS A 36 14.21 -9.59 -8.03
N ILE A 37 13.05 -9.54 -8.69
CA ILE A 37 12.69 -8.49 -9.66
C ILE A 37 12.10 -7.28 -8.92
N LYS A 38 12.60 -6.08 -9.24
CA LYS A 38 12.01 -4.82 -8.77
C LYS A 38 10.77 -4.48 -9.59
N TYR A 39 9.78 -3.86 -8.96
CA TYR A 39 8.53 -3.49 -9.61
C TYR A 39 8.06 -2.11 -9.18
N GLN A 40 7.24 -1.52 -10.04
CA GLN A 40 6.55 -0.26 -9.80
C GLN A 40 5.10 -0.42 -10.21
N PHE A 41 4.19 0.30 -9.57
CA PHE A 41 2.83 0.40 -10.07
C PHE A 41 2.24 1.80 -9.88
N TYR A 42 1.27 2.07 -10.74
CA TYR A 42 0.61 3.35 -10.90
C TYR A 42 -0.90 3.13 -10.80
N ARG A 43 -1.62 4.18 -10.40
CA ARG A 43 -3.06 4.28 -10.58
C ARG A 43 -3.32 5.17 -11.78
N VAL A 44 -4.11 4.68 -12.72
CA VAL A 44 -4.55 5.45 -13.89
C VAL A 44 -6.02 5.79 -13.67
N PHE A 45 -6.34 7.08 -13.71
CA PHE A 45 -7.70 7.58 -13.58
C PHE A 45 -8.41 7.62 -14.96
N PRO A 46 -9.76 7.64 -15.00
CA PRO A 46 -10.50 7.69 -16.26
C PRO A 46 -10.20 8.93 -17.12
N ASN A 47 -9.76 10.03 -16.51
CA ASN A 47 -9.32 11.25 -17.19
C ASN A 47 -7.91 11.14 -17.82
N GLY A 48 -7.23 10.00 -17.65
CA GLY A 48 -5.87 9.77 -18.14
C GLY A 48 -4.75 10.19 -17.18
N GLU A 49 -5.08 10.78 -16.03
CA GLU A 49 -4.09 11.13 -15.02
C GLU A 49 -3.46 9.88 -14.40
N VAL A 50 -2.14 9.92 -14.21
CA VAL A 50 -1.37 8.80 -13.67
C VAL A 50 -0.76 9.20 -12.33
N GLN A 51 -1.13 8.48 -11.28
CA GLN A 51 -0.58 8.62 -9.95
C GLN A 51 0.41 7.49 -9.67
N TYR A 52 1.67 7.84 -9.37
CA TYR A 52 2.65 6.88 -8.87
C TYR A 52 2.30 6.44 -7.44
N LEU A 53 2.24 5.12 -7.20
CA LEU A 53 1.81 4.61 -5.90
C LEU A 53 2.90 3.84 -5.14
N HIS A 54 3.73 3.05 -5.83
CA HIS A 54 4.69 2.18 -5.15
C HIS A 54 5.93 1.88 -5.99
N PRO A 55 7.13 1.87 -5.36
CA PRO A 55 7.43 2.39 -4.02
C PRO A 55 7.33 3.92 -3.97
N LYS A 56 6.55 4.50 -3.06
CA LYS A 56 6.18 5.95 -3.08
C LYS A 56 7.38 6.89 -3.23
N ASP A 57 8.46 6.61 -2.50
CA ASP A 57 9.67 7.44 -2.46
C ASP A 57 10.87 6.72 -3.10
N GLY A 58 10.62 5.72 -3.96
CA GLY A 58 11.66 4.83 -4.52
C GLY A 58 12.23 3.80 -3.53
N VAL A 59 12.05 4.02 -2.23
CA VAL A 59 12.38 3.06 -1.16
C VAL A 59 11.12 2.31 -0.75
N TYR A 60 11.23 0.97 -0.68
CA TYR A 60 10.13 0.12 -0.21
C TYR A 60 9.69 0.50 1.23
N PRO A 61 8.39 0.38 1.55
CA PRO A 61 7.83 0.93 2.79
C PRO A 61 8.36 0.25 4.05
N GLU A 62 8.76 -1.03 3.98
CA GLU A 62 9.31 -1.74 5.13
C GLU A 62 10.74 -1.29 5.52
N LYS A 63 11.45 -0.59 4.61
CA LYS A 63 12.76 0.00 4.92
C LYS A 63 12.58 1.44 5.38
N VAL A 64 13.15 1.80 6.53
CA VAL A 64 13.13 3.19 7.03
C VAL A 64 13.80 4.13 6.04
N ASN A 65 13.20 5.31 5.85
CA ASN A 65 13.74 6.37 5.01
C ASN A 65 13.63 7.71 5.76
N ALA A 66 14.71 8.50 5.74
CA ALA A 66 14.70 9.83 6.34
C ALA A 66 13.69 10.72 5.59
N GLY A 67 12.91 11.52 6.34
CA GLY A 67 11.87 12.39 5.78
C GLY A 67 10.45 11.81 5.77
N ARG A 68 10.25 10.54 6.17
CA ARG A 68 8.90 10.00 6.39
C ARG A 68 8.31 10.51 7.71
N GLN A 69 7.08 11.01 7.64
CA GLN A 69 6.32 11.40 8.83
C GLN A 69 5.34 10.29 9.21
N GLY A 70 5.25 9.99 10.51
CA GLY A 70 4.21 9.12 11.05
C GLY A 70 2.87 9.82 10.96
N VAL A 71 1.89 9.19 10.31
CA VAL A 71 0.52 9.69 10.23
C VAL A 71 -0.40 8.69 10.93
N GLY A 72 -1.33 9.18 11.76
CA GLY A 72 -2.23 8.33 12.55
C GLY A 72 -1.53 7.67 13.75
N GLN A 73 -0.56 8.37 14.36
CA GLN A 73 0.10 7.91 15.58
C GLN A 73 -0.60 8.45 16.82
N ASN A 74 -1.09 7.55 17.67
CA ASN A 74 -1.60 7.90 18.99
C ASN A 74 -0.48 7.72 20.01
N PHE A 75 -0.07 8.78 20.69
CA PHE A 75 1.02 8.77 21.66
C PHE A 75 0.58 8.25 23.04
N ARG A 76 -0.11 7.10 23.05
CA ARG A 76 -0.58 6.39 24.23
C ARG A 76 -0.56 4.88 23.99
N SER A 77 -0.63 4.09 25.06
CA SER A 77 -0.78 2.63 24.92
C SER A 77 -2.20 2.27 24.48
N ILE A 78 -2.35 1.13 23.78
CA ILE A 78 -3.65 0.68 23.24
C ILE A 78 -4.72 0.50 24.33
N GLY A 79 -4.33 0.13 25.54
CA GLY A 79 -5.24 0.00 26.69
C GLY A 79 -5.69 1.32 27.32
N LYS A 80 -5.14 2.46 26.89
CA LYS A 80 -5.51 3.81 27.34
C LYS A 80 -6.49 4.52 26.39
N ASN A 81 -7.14 3.78 25.51
CA ASN A 81 -8.23 4.33 24.72
C ASN A 81 -9.41 4.68 25.64
N ALA A 82 -10.11 5.77 25.35
CA ALA A 82 -11.27 6.20 26.12
C ALA A 82 -12.40 5.17 26.06
N SER A 83 -13.31 5.18 27.05
CA SER A 83 -14.46 4.30 27.01
C SER A 83 -15.43 4.77 25.91
N PRO A 84 -16.19 3.87 25.25
CA PRO A 84 -17.14 4.27 24.22
C PRO A 84 -18.20 5.27 24.70
N ILE A 85 -18.50 5.28 26.00
CA ILE A 85 -19.44 6.23 26.60
C ILE A 85 -18.90 7.66 26.60
N ASP A 86 -17.59 7.85 26.73
CA ASP A 86 -16.93 9.16 26.82
C ASP A 86 -16.95 9.90 25.48
N VAL A 87 -17.05 9.14 24.36
CA VAL A 87 -17.11 9.66 22.99
C VAL A 87 -18.51 9.58 22.38
N LYS A 88 -19.52 9.21 23.18
CA LYS A 88 -20.89 9.00 22.70
C LYS A 88 -21.46 10.29 22.10
N PHE A 89 -22.11 10.17 20.95
CA PHE A 89 -22.73 11.28 20.21
C PHE A 89 -21.77 12.39 19.73
N THR A 90 -20.45 12.19 19.82
CA THR A 90 -19.45 13.17 19.35
C THR A 90 -19.04 12.96 17.90
N GLY A 91 -19.42 11.83 17.28
CA GLY A 91 -18.99 11.43 15.94
C GLY A 91 -17.55 10.91 15.86
N LYS A 92 -16.81 10.91 16.98
CA LYS A 92 -15.44 10.38 17.10
C LYS A 92 -15.44 8.97 17.68
N GLN A 93 -14.49 8.15 17.28
CA GLN A 93 -14.22 6.84 17.88
C GLN A 93 -13.17 6.96 18.98
N ALA A 94 -13.13 5.98 19.88
CA ALA A 94 -12.17 5.98 20.99
C ALA A 94 -10.70 6.02 20.52
N TYR A 95 -10.41 5.51 19.32
CA TYR A 95 -9.07 5.51 18.70
C TYR A 95 -8.76 6.78 17.89
N ASP A 96 -9.72 7.69 17.69
CA ASP A 96 -9.49 8.98 17.01
C ASP A 96 -8.95 10.05 17.97
N LEU A 97 -8.98 9.76 19.27
CA LEU A 97 -8.40 10.56 20.35
C LEU A 97 -6.88 10.33 20.45
#